data_AF-A0A7S2T120-F1
#
_entry.id   AF-A0A7S2T120-F1
#
_cell.length_a   1.000
_cell.length_b   1.000
_cell.length_c   1.000
_cell.angle_alpha   90.00
_cell.angle_beta   90.00
_cell.angle_gamma   90.00
#
_symmetry.space_group_name_H-M   'P 1'
#
loop_
_entity.id
_entity.type
_entity.pdbx_description
1 polymer ?
#
loop_
_entity_poly.entity_id
_entity_poly.type
_entity_poly.pdbx_seq_one_letter_code
_entity_poly.pdbx_strand_id
1 'polypeptide(L)'
;EALQGGRGVGQRERKGTGTIPRESASHVLSIERSHARFGALSAWEEPFDSFSSRPRRQGGREGTREAMGDATGLAKEHTKLKKQLLATHHALERLETTEASAHTPAEIERIAQDVGQKLSTLQMLLSSLRGAWNAQSGSVDLSKQTVWKQRLDQSEQEYLNLNSSYEGYLGRHRSREMQKLERQELLQRRGANGG
;
A
#
# COMPACT_ATOMS: atom_id res chain seq x y z
N GLU A 1 -32.75 -0.58 -73.88
CA GLU A 1 -31.34 -0.58 -74.36
C GLU A 1 -30.43 -0.42 -73.14
N ALA A 2 -29.75 -1.47 -72.68
CA ALA A 2 -28.42 -1.94 -73.13
C ALA A 2 -27.32 -0.88 -72.88
N LEU A 3 -26.49 -1.05 -71.82
CA LEU A 3 -25.08 -1.51 -71.84
C LEU A 3 -24.12 -0.42 -72.40
N GLN A 4 -23.10 0.12 -71.73
CA GLN A 4 -21.85 -0.41 -71.11
C GLN A 4 -21.11 0.86 -70.58
N GLY A 5 -20.17 0.92 -69.62
CA GLY A 5 -19.28 -0.02 -68.95
C GLY A 5 -17.95 0.71 -68.69
N GLY A 6 -17.29 0.56 -67.52
CA GLY A 6 -15.89 1.00 -67.38
C GLY A 6 -15.33 1.41 -66.00
N ARG A 7 -15.10 0.41 -65.13
CA ARG A 7 -14.02 0.22 -64.12
C ARG A 7 -13.36 1.42 -63.42
N GLY A 8 -13.39 1.37 -62.08
CA GLY A 8 -12.36 1.89 -61.18
C GLY A 8 -12.33 1.09 -59.87
N VAL A 9 -11.30 0.24 -59.72
CA VAL A 9 -11.03 -0.60 -58.54
C VAL A 9 -10.34 0.25 -57.48
N GLY A 10 -10.75 0.14 -56.21
CA GLY A 10 -10.04 0.79 -55.11
C GLY A 10 -10.60 0.44 -53.73
N GLN A 11 -10.02 -0.62 -53.14
CA GLN A 11 -10.22 -1.08 -51.77
C GLN A 11 -10.28 0.04 -50.71
N ARG A 12 -11.16 -0.12 -49.72
CA ARG A 12 -10.79 -0.48 -48.33
C ARG A 12 -12.01 -0.48 -47.41
N GLU A 13 -12.50 -1.68 -47.12
CA GLU A 13 -13.05 -1.96 -45.81
C GLU A 13 -11.94 -1.75 -44.76
N ARG A 14 -12.18 -0.86 -43.80
CA ARG A 14 -11.52 -0.96 -42.49
C ARG A 14 -12.57 -1.08 -41.42
N LYS A 15 -12.73 -2.34 -41.02
CA LYS A 15 -13.23 -2.84 -39.75
C LYS A 15 -12.79 -1.93 -38.60
N GLY A 16 -13.70 -1.77 -37.65
CA GLY A 16 -13.48 -0.99 -36.44
C GLY A 16 -12.23 -1.42 -35.69
N THR A 17 -11.55 -0.43 -35.15
CA THR A 17 -10.78 -0.56 -33.92
C THR A 17 -11.10 0.68 -33.12
N GLY A 18 -12.00 0.53 -32.15
CA GLY A 18 -12.18 1.51 -31.10
C GLY A 18 -10.83 1.68 -30.42
N THR A 19 -10.19 2.82 -30.66
CA THR A 19 -8.98 3.20 -29.94
C THR A 19 -9.41 3.48 -28.51
N ILE A 20 -9.28 2.47 -27.66
CA ILE A 20 -9.39 2.64 -26.21
C ILE A 20 -8.33 3.67 -25.81
N PRO A 21 -8.70 4.76 -25.12
CA PRO A 21 -7.73 5.75 -24.69
C PRO A 21 -6.67 5.09 -23.81
N ARG A 22 -5.41 5.36 -24.14
CA ARG A 22 -4.16 4.84 -23.54
C ARG A 22 -3.95 5.26 -22.07
N GLU A 23 -5.00 5.75 -21.40
CA GLU A 23 -5.00 6.12 -19.99
C GLU A 23 -5.54 5.00 -19.09
N SER A 24 -6.19 3.98 -19.65
CA SER A 24 -6.68 2.82 -18.87
C SER A 24 -5.59 1.79 -18.54
N ALA A 25 -4.45 1.79 -19.24
CA ALA A 25 -3.38 0.81 -19.04
C ALA A 25 -2.58 1.05 -17.74
N SER A 26 -2.54 2.29 -17.24
CA SER A 26 -1.86 2.61 -15.97
C SER A 26 -2.63 2.13 -14.74
N HIS A 27 -3.96 2.01 -14.85
CA HIS A 27 -4.83 1.54 -13.76
C HIS A 27 -4.73 0.03 -13.53
N VAL A 28 -4.61 -0.75 -14.60
CA VAL A 28 -4.50 -2.22 -14.52
C VAL A 28 -3.17 -2.65 -13.87
N LEU A 29 -2.09 -1.91 -14.12
CA LEU A 29 -0.77 -2.16 -13.52
C LEU A 29 -0.70 -1.81 -12.03
N SER A 30 -1.64 -1.02 -11.49
CA SER A 30 -1.72 -0.70 -10.06
C SER A 30 -2.41 -1.83 -9.29
N ILE A 31 -3.45 -2.43 -9.87
CA ILE A 31 -4.24 -3.51 -9.27
C ILE A 31 -3.46 -4.83 -9.23
N GLU A 32 -2.75 -5.20 -10.31
CA GLU A 32 -1.94 -6.43 -10.34
C GLU A 32 -0.75 -6.39 -9.38
N ARG A 33 -0.20 -5.20 -9.11
CA ARG A 33 0.96 -5.03 -8.21
C ARG A 33 0.59 -5.26 -6.73
N SER A 34 -0.67 -5.01 -6.36
CA SER A 34 -1.21 -5.25 -5.02
C SER A 34 -1.49 -6.72 -4.75
N HIS A 35 -1.99 -7.47 -5.73
CA HIS A 35 -2.25 -8.91 -5.60
C HIS A 35 -0.97 -9.76 -5.49
N ALA A 36 0.10 -9.41 -6.22
CA ALA A 36 1.39 -10.08 -6.07
C ALA A 36 2.04 -9.84 -4.69
N ARG A 37 1.81 -8.66 -4.08
CA ARG A 37 2.23 -8.35 -2.69
C ARG A 37 1.38 -9.05 -1.63
N PHE A 38 0.10 -9.30 -1.90
CA PHE A 38 -0.81 -10.06 -1.04
C PHE A 38 -0.41 -11.53 -0.89
N GLY A 39 0.03 -12.17 -1.99
CA GLY A 39 0.60 -13.52 -1.95
C GLY A 39 1.88 -13.60 -1.12
N ALA A 40 2.72 -12.56 -1.18
CA ALA A 40 3.94 -12.48 -0.37
C ALA A 40 3.65 -12.28 1.12
N LEU A 41 2.55 -11.64 1.51
CA LEU A 41 2.11 -11.48 2.92
C LEU A 41 1.40 -12.71 3.50
N SER A 42 0.81 -13.55 2.65
CA SER A 42 0.16 -14.82 3.02
C SER A 42 1.17 -15.95 3.22
N ALA A 43 2.35 -15.86 2.59
CA ALA A 43 3.49 -16.74 2.88
C ALA A 43 4.10 -16.57 4.30
N TRP A 44 3.46 -15.77 5.16
CA TRP A 44 3.86 -15.49 6.54
C TRP A 44 3.14 -16.39 7.55
N GLU A 45 2.37 -17.38 7.08
CA GLU A 45 1.74 -18.44 7.87
C GLU A 45 2.72 -19.54 8.30
N GLU A 46 3.93 -19.20 8.72
CA GLU A 46 4.71 -20.14 9.53
C GLU A 46 4.45 -19.81 11.00
N PRO A 47 3.64 -20.62 11.72
CA PRO A 47 3.43 -20.43 13.14
C PRO A 47 4.78 -20.60 13.85
N PHE A 48 5.20 -19.54 14.54
CA PHE A 48 6.36 -19.57 15.44
C PHE A 48 6.24 -20.66 16.52
N ASP A 49 5.04 -21.20 16.74
CA ASP A 49 4.77 -22.29 17.68
C ASP A 49 5.42 -23.63 17.28
N SER A 50 5.80 -23.84 16.02
CA SER A 50 6.37 -25.14 15.61
C SER A 50 7.86 -25.35 15.95
N PHE A 51 8.60 -24.30 16.37
CA PHE A 51 10.04 -24.44 16.63
C PHE A 51 10.42 -24.46 18.12
N SER A 52 9.47 -24.24 19.03
CA SER A 52 9.72 -24.15 20.48
C SER A 52 9.39 -25.42 21.27
N SER A 53 8.86 -26.48 20.63
CA SER A 53 8.46 -27.71 21.31
C SER A 53 9.26 -28.94 20.88
N ARG A 54 10.54 -29.00 21.27
CA ARG A 54 11.20 -30.30 21.51
C ARG A 54 11.69 -30.33 22.97
N PRO A 55 11.08 -31.15 23.85
CA PRO A 55 11.62 -31.34 25.18
C PRO A 55 12.93 -32.14 25.06
N ARG A 56 14.06 -31.45 25.06
CA ARG A 56 15.36 -32.10 25.22
C ARG A 56 15.44 -32.53 26.68
N ARG A 57 15.47 -33.85 26.89
CA ARG A 57 15.52 -34.50 28.21
C ARG A 57 16.52 -33.82 29.14
N GLN A 58 16.03 -33.65 30.36
CA GLN A 58 16.56 -32.96 31.52
C GLN A 58 17.94 -33.46 31.96
N GLY A 59 18.80 -32.52 32.35
CA GLY A 59 20.09 -32.79 32.98
C GLY A 59 20.76 -31.51 33.47
N GLY A 60 20.25 -30.96 34.58
CA GLY A 60 21.04 -30.13 35.50
C GLY A 60 21.04 -28.61 35.31
N ARG A 61 20.89 -27.94 36.46
CA ARG A 61 21.14 -26.52 36.82
C ARG A 61 20.02 -25.49 36.62
N GLU A 62 19.52 -25.07 37.79
CA GLU A 62 18.90 -23.79 38.10
C GLU A 62 19.62 -22.62 37.40
N GLY A 63 18.84 -21.67 36.84
CA GLY A 63 19.39 -20.39 36.39
C GLY A 63 18.71 -19.66 35.22
N THR A 64 17.63 -20.15 34.61
CA THR A 64 17.06 -19.50 33.40
C THR A 64 15.54 -19.47 33.41
N ARG A 65 14.95 -18.65 34.27
CA ARG A 65 13.50 -18.38 34.25
C ARG A 65 13.13 -16.97 33.77
N GLU A 66 14.12 -16.11 33.48
CA GLU A 66 13.86 -14.71 33.10
C GLU A 66 13.96 -14.44 31.60
N ALA A 67 14.70 -15.23 30.81
CA ALA A 67 14.88 -14.96 29.36
C ALA A 67 13.70 -15.40 28.47
N MET A 68 12.71 -16.13 29.00
CA MET A 68 11.59 -16.68 28.19
C MET A 68 10.40 -15.71 28.06
N GLY A 69 10.37 -14.63 28.85
CA GLY A 69 9.32 -13.60 28.78
C GLY A 69 9.49 -12.60 27.63
N ASP A 70 10.73 -12.23 27.30
CA ASP A 70 11.00 -11.07 26.45
C ASP A 70 10.78 -11.32 24.96
N ALA A 71 11.16 -12.50 24.46
CA ALA A 71 10.92 -12.88 23.06
C ALA A 71 9.42 -12.87 22.68
N THR A 72 8.53 -13.03 23.67
CA THR A 72 7.07 -12.91 23.45
C THR A 72 6.63 -11.46 23.25
N GLY A 73 7.35 -10.49 23.82
CA GLY A 73 7.07 -9.06 23.66
C GLY A 73 7.30 -8.59 22.22
N LEU A 74 8.44 -8.95 21.63
CA LEU A 74 8.78 -8.60 20.25
C LEU A 74 7.77 -9.20 19.25
N ALA A 75 7.37 -10.46 19.46
CA ALA A 75 6.35 -11.12 18.65
C ALA A 75 4.97 -10.45 18.75
N LYS A 76 4.58 -9.99 19.95
CA LYS A 76 3.32 -9.26 20.16
C LYS A 76 3.33 -7.90 19.45
N GLU A 77 4.40 -7.12 19.58
CA GLU A 77 4.52 -5.83 18.89
C GLU A 77 4.52 -5.98 17.38
N HIS A 78 5.25 -6.98 16.86
CA HIS A 78 5.23 -7.27 15.43
C HIS A 78 3.84 -7.70 14.94
N THR A 79 3.09 -8.47 15.74
CA THR A 79 1.71 -8.86 15.39
C THR A 79 0.77 -7.66 15.33
N LYS A 80 0.88 -6.71 16.27
CA LYS A 80 0.12 -5.45 16.23
C LYS A 80 0.47 -4.65 14.98
N LEU A 81 1.76 -4.53 14.69
CA LEU A 81 2.27 -3.82 13.51
C LEU A 81 1.73 -4.44 12.21
N LYS A 82 1.78 -5.77 12.07
CA LYS A 82 1.24 -6.47 10.89
C LYS A 82 -0.25 -6.19 10.69
N LYS A 83 -1.05 -6.25 11.75
CA LYS A 83 -2.49 -5.94 11.68
C LYS A 83 -2.71 -4.50 11.21
N GLN A 84 -1.90 -3.57 11.72
CA GLN A 84 -1.97 -2.17 11.31
C GLN A 84 -1.52 -1.96 9.86
N LEU A 85 -0.47 -2.64 9.40
CA LEU A 85 -0.03 -2.63 8.00
C LEU A 85 -1.17 -3.05 7.06
N LEU A 86 -1.83 -4.16 7.35
CA LEU A 86 -2.98 -4.63 6.56
C LEU A 86 -4.14 -3.63 6.56
N ALA A 87 -4.48 -3.06 7.73
CA ALA A 87 -5.53 -2.04 7.83
C ALA A 87 -5.19 -0.78 7.02
N THR A 88 -3.92 -0.36 7.01
CA THR A 88 -3.45 0.78 6.21
C THR A 88 -3.50 0.48 4.72
N HIS A 89 -3.10 -0.72 4.29
CA HIS A 89 -3.24 -1.16 2.89
C HIS A 89 -4.69 -1.05 2.41
N HIS A 90 -5.63 -1.62 3.16
CA HIS A 90 -7.05 -1.57 2.81
C HIS A 90 -7.61 -0.14 2.78
N ALA A 91 -7.17 0.73 3.70
CA ALA A 91 -7.59 2.13 3.67
C ALA A 91 -7.05 2.88 2.44
N LEU A 92 -5.80 2.61 2.05
CA LEU A 92 -5.18 3.18 0.85
C LEU A 92 -5.85 2.68 -0.43
N GLU A 93 -6.14 1.39 -0.53
CA GLU A 93 -6.88 0.82 -1.66
C GLU A 93 -8.28 1.44 -1.77
N ARG A 94 -8.96 1.61 -0.64
CA ARG A 94 -10.24 2.33 -0.60
C ARG A 94 -10.09 3.78 -1.06
N LEU A 95 -9.02 4.47 -0.68
CA LEU A 95 -8.77 5.83 -1.13
C LEU A 95 -8.58 5.89 -2.66
N GLU A 96 -7.77 4.99 -3.22
CA GLU A 96 -7.50 4.93 -4.66
C GLU A 96 -8.76 4.60 -5.48
N THR A 97 -9.55 3.62 -5.02
CA THR A 97 -10.81 3.23 -5.68
C THR A 97 -11.90 4.31 -5.57
N THR A 98 -11.97 4.99 -4.44
CA THR A 98 -12.89 6.12 -4.23
C THR A 98 -12.45 7.36 -5.02
N GLU A 99 -11.15 7.55 -5.25
CA GLU A 99 -10.64 8.61 -6.15
C GLU A 99 -11.00 8.31 -7.62
N ALA A 100 -10.93 7.05 -8.04
CA ALA A 100 -11.21 6.63 -9.42
C ALA A 100 -12.71 6.63 -9.77
N SER A 101 -13.56 6.37 -8.78
CA SER A 101 -15.02 6.33 -8.94
C SER A 101 -15.58 7.69 -8.53
N ALA A 102 -16.49 8.31 -9.28
CA ALA A 102 -16.98 9.69 -9.07
C ALA A 102 -17.70 9.96 -7.73
N HIS A 103 -17.00 9.84 -6.60
CA HIS A 103 -17.48 10.04 -5.24
C HIS A 103 -17.45 11.51 -4.84
N THR A 104 -18.16 11.81 -3.75
CA THR A 104 -18.17 13.16 -3.19
C THR A 104 -16.79 13.52 -2.63
N PRO A 105 -16.32 14.77 -2.81
CA PRO A 105 -15.03 15.22 -2.25
C PRO A 105 -14.92 15.01 -0.74
N ALA A 106 -16.02 15.18 0.01
CA ALA A 106 -16.07 15.00 1.45
C ALA A 106 -15.78 13.56 1.89
N GLU A 107 -16.22 12.57 1.11
CA GLU A 107 -15.94 11.17 1.41
C GLU A 107 -14.48 10.81 1.17
N ILE A 108 -13.92 11.29 0.05
CA ILE A 108 -12.50 11.12 -0.29
C ILE A 108 -11.62 11.73 0.81
N GLU A 109 -11.96 12.93 1.29
CA GLU A 109 -11.23 13.60 2.35
C GLU A 109 -11.28 12.83 3.68
N ARG A 110 -12.45 12.30 4.05
CA ARG A 110 -12.59 11.45 5.25
C ARG A 110 -11.72 10.19 5.17
N ILE A 111 -11.67 9.53 4.02
CA ILE A 111 -10.83 8.34 3.82
C ILE A 111 -9.35 8.72 3.86
N ALA A 112 -8.97 9.85 3.25
CA ALA A 112 -7.59 10.34 3.31
C ALA A 112 -7.15 10.64 4.75
N GLN A 113 -8.00 11.27 5.56
CA GLN A 113 -7.73 11.49 6.98
C GLN A 113 -7.54 10.17 7.75
N ASP A 114 -8.38 9.16 7.50
CA ASP A 114 -8.23 7.82 8.09
C ASP A 114 -6.88 7.18 7.69
N VAL A 115 -6.49 7.26 6.42
CA VAL A 115 -5.17 6.79 5.96
C VAL A 115 -4.03 7.50 6.70
N GLY A 116 -4.09 8.82 6.83
CA GLY A 116 -3.10 9.61 7.55
C GLY A 116 -2.97 9.20 9.03
N GLN A 117 -4.10 8.99 9.72
CA GLN A 117 -4.11 8.50 11.11
C GLN A 117 -3.52 7.10 11.22
N LYS A 118 -3.86 6.20 10.29
CA LYS A 118 -3.32 4.84 10.28
C LYS A 118 -1.81 4.81 10.03
N LEU A 119 -1.29 5.66 9.14
CA LEU A 119 0.15 5.81 8.89
C LEU A 119 0.88 6.35 10.12
N SER A 120 0.34 7.36 10.80
CA SER A 120 0.90 7.87 12.05
C SER A 120 0.97 6.78 13.13
N THR A 121 -0.11 6.00 13.29
CA THR A 121 -0.14 4.85 14.21
C THR A 121 0.90 3.81 13.83
N LEU A 122 1.08 3.55 12.53
CA LEU A 122 2.05 2.59 12.03
C LEU A 122 3.50 3.01 12.32
N GLN A 123 3.79 4.31 12.18
CA GLN A 123 5.08 4.88 12.54
C GLN A 123 5.38 4.69 14.03
N MET A 124 4.40 4.94 14.92
CA MET A 124 4.55 4.71 16.36
C MET A 124 4.83 3.23 16.68
N LEU A 125 4.09 2.30 16.05
CA LEU A 125 4.30 0.86 16.24
C LEU A 125 5.67 0.39 15.73
N LEU A 126 6.15 0.95 14.62
CA LEU A 126 7.50 0.69 14.12
C LEU A 126 8.58 1.16 15.11
N SER A 127 8.44 2.37 15.64
CA SER A 127 9.35 2.87 16.69
C SER A 127 9.34 1.98 17.93
N SER A 128 8.16 1.51 18.35
CA SER A 128 8.03 0.57 19.47
C SER A 128 8.72 -0.76 19.18
N LEU A 129 8.50 -1.34 17.99
CA LEU A 129 9.14 -2.58 17.59
C LEU A 129 10.67 -2.45 17.50
N ARG A 130 11.18 -1.35 16.95
CA ARG A 130 12.62 -1.02 16.95
C ARG A 130 13.19 -0.94 18.37
N GLY A 131 12.48 -0.27 19.27
CA GLY A 131 12.86 -0.18 20.68
C GLY A 131 12.95 -1.56 21.35
N ALA A 132 11.92 -2.39 21.17
CA ALA A 132 11.89 -3.76 21.68
C ALA A 132 13.01 -4.62 21.08
N TRP A 133 13.27 -4.49 19.77
CA TRP A 133 14.37 -5.18 19.09
C TRP A 133 15.73 -4.79 19.66
N ASN A 134 15.99 -3.49 19.83
CA ASN A 134 17.27 -3.01 20.36
C ASN A 134 17.49 -3.51 21.80
N ALA A 135 16.45 -3.55 22.63
CA ALA A 135 16.53 -4.06 23.99
C ALA A 135 16.81 -5.57 24.06
N GLN A 136 16.32 -6.36 23.11
CA GLN A 136 16.37 -7.83 23.16
C GLN A 136 17.43 -8.46 22.23
N SER A 137 17.93 -7.72 21.25
CA SER A 137 18.82 -8.27 20.22
C SER A 137 20.06 -8.96 20.79
N GLY A 138 20.63 -8.46 21.90
CA GLY A 138 21.79 -9.04 22.55
C GLY A 138 21.54 -10.37 23.29
N SER A 139 20.29 -10.73 23.58
CA SER A 139 19.93 -11.94 24.32
C SER A 139 19.32 -13.04 23.44
N VAL A 140 19.13 -12.77 22.16
CA VAL A 140 18.50 -13.69 21.20
C VAL A 140 19.57 -14.50 20.45
N ASP A 141 19.32 -15.78 20.17
CA ASP A 141 20.21 -16.61 19.35
C ASP A 141 20.49 -15.96 17.98
N LEU A 142 21.72 -16.07 17.47
CA LEU A 142 22.15 -15.44 16.21
C LEU A 142 21.21 -15.74 15.03
N SER A 143 20.72 -16.98 14.91
CA SER A 143 19.78 -17.37 13.86
C SER A 143 18.42 -16.65 13.95
N LYS A 144 17.91 -16.48 15.17
CA LYS A 144 16.67 -15.73 15.42
C LYS A 144 16.89 -14.22 15.26
N GLN A 145 18.09 -13.73 15.55
CA GLN A 145 18.42 -12.32 15.32
C GLN A 145 18.32 -11.94 13.85
N THR A 146 18.88 -12.76 12.95
CA THR A 146 18.79 -12.52 11.50
C THR A 146 17.34 -12.46 11.02
N VAL A 147 16.50 -13.40 11.48
CA VAL A 147 15.07 -13.43 11.13
C VAL A 147 14.34 -12.18 11.63
N TRP A 148 14.59 -11.77 12.87
CA TRP A 148 13.96 -10.57 13.43
C TRP A 148 14.40 -9.29 12.74
N LYS A 149 15.69 -9.19 12.41
CA LYS A 149 16.21 -8.06 11.65
C LYS A 149 15.56 -7.96 10.26
N GLN A 150 15.46 -9.08 9.55
CA GLN A 150 14.77 -9.12 8.25
C GLN A 150 13.29 -8.71 8.36
N ARG A 151 12.56 -9.18 9.37
CA ARG A 151 11.15 -8.80 9.60
C ARG A 151 10.98 -7.32 9.87
N LEU A 152 11.88 -6.75 10.67
CA LEU A 152 11.89 -5.33 10.96
C LEU A 152 12.15 -4.51 9.68
N ASP A 153 13.20 -4.86 8.93
CA ASP A 153 13.56 -4.17 7.69
C ASP A 153 12.44 -4.26 6.64
N GLN A 154 11.77 -5.42 6.53
CA GLN A 154 10.59 -5.59 5.68
C GLN A 154 9.42 -4.70 6.13
N SER A 155 9.13 -4.65 7.43
CA SER A 155 8.05 -3.82 7.95
C SER A 155 8.29 -2.33 7.71
N GLU A 156 9.55 -1.90 7.82
CA GLU A 156 9.97 -0.53 7.51
C GLU A 156 9.83 -0.21 6.02
N GLN A 157 10.26 -1.13 5.15
CA GLN A 157 10.12 -0.96 3.72
C GLN A 157 8.64 -0.85 3.31
N GLU A 158 7.75 -1.67 3.88
CA GLU A 158 6.33 -1.57 3.58
C GLU A 158 5.69 -0.28 4.09
N TYR A 159 6.10 0.21 5.27
CA TYR A 159 5.69 1.53 5.72
C TYR A 159 6.11 2.63 4.73
N LEU A 160 7.37 2.60 4.27
CA LEU A 160 7.86 3.58 3.30
C LEU A 160 7.09 3.51 1.97
N ASN A 161 6.76 2.30 1.51
CA ASN A 161 5.92 2.10 0.32
C ASN A 161 4.54 2.73 0.50
N LEU A 162 3.86 2.43 1.60
CA LEU A 162 2.53 2.95 1.92
C LEU A 162 2.55 4.48 2.04
N ASN A 163 3.54 5.01 2.76
CA ASN A 163 3.69 6.45 2.93
C ASN A 163 3.97 7.14 1.59
N SER A 164 4.81 6.56 0.73
CA SER A 164 5.07 7.08 -0.61
C SER A 164 3.82 7.08 -1.49
N SER A 165 2.99 6.03 -1.44
CA SER A 165 1.70 6.00 -2.15
C SER A 165 0.76 7.10 -1.67
N TYR A 166 0.67 7.30 -0.35
CA TYR A 166 -0.17 8.34 0.24
C TYR A 166 0.32 9.76 -0.11
N GLU A 167 1.63 10.01 -0.06
CA GLU A 167 2.22 11.28 -0.51
C GLU A 167 1.96 11.54 -2.00
N GLY A 168 2.02 10.49 -2.82
CA GLY A 168 1.64 10.56 -4.23
C GLY A 168 0.19 11.01 -4.43
N TYR A 169 -0.74 10.48 -3.63
CA TYR A 169 -2.13 10.94 -3.58
C TYR A 169 -2.22 12.42 -3.17
N LEU A 170 -1.56 12.83 -2.08
CA LEU A 170 -1.59 14.22 -1.60
C LEU A 170 -1.04 15.19 -2.65
N GLY A 171 0.00 14.79 -3.39
CA GLY A 171 0.52 15.55 -4.52
C GLY A 171 -0.54 15.80 -5.59
N ARG A 172 -1.22 14.75 -6.07
CA ARG A 172 -2.30 14.87 -7.06
C ARG A 172 -3.46 15.70 -6.53
N HIS A 173 -3.84 15.52 -5.27
CA HIS A 173 -4.90 16.28 -4.62
C HIS A 173 -4.60 17.78 -4.61
N ARG A 174 -3.41 18.19 -4.15
CA ARG A 174 -2.98 19.60 -4.15
C ARG A 174 -2.97 20.19 -5.55
N SER A 175 -2.50 19.45 -6.56
CA SER A 175 -2.52 19.91 -7.95
C SER A 175 -3.94 20.16 -8.46
N ARG A 176 -4.91 19.28 -8.14
CA ARG A 176 -6.31 19.49 -8.52
C ARG A 176 -6.93 20.71 -7.84
N GLU A 177 -6.66 20.91 -6.55
CA GLU A 177 -7.17 22.08 -5.83
C GLU A 177 -6.59 23.38 -6.39
N MET A 178 -5.30 23.41 -6.72
CA MET A 178 -4.67 24.54 -7.39
C MET A 178 -5.33 24.85 -8.74
N GLN A 179 -5.55 23.84 -9.58
CA GLN A 179 -6.23 24.01 -10.87
C GLN A 179 -7.67 24.52 -10.71
N LYS A 180 -8.39 24.09 -9.67
CA LYS A 180 -9.74 24.59 -9.37
C LYS A 180 -9.72 26.07 -9.00
N LEU A 181 -8.78 26.48 -8.16
CA LEU A 181 -8.60 27.87 -7.75
C LEU A 181 -8.26 28.77 -8.96
N GLU A 182 -7.29 28.34 -9.78
CA GLU A 182 -6.92 29.06 -11.02
C GLU A 182 -8.12 29.22 -11.95
N ARG A 183 -8.89 28.15 -12.17
CA ARG A 183 -10.10 28.22 -12.99
C ARG A 183 -11.15 29.17 -12.41
N GLN A 184 -11.34 29.15 -11.10
CA GLN A 184 -12.27 30.04 -10.42
C GLN A 184 -11.83 31.50 -10.55
N GLU A 185 -10.54 31.78 -10.45
CA GLU A 185 -9.98 33.13 -10.62
C GLU A 185 -10.18 33.64 -12.06
N LEU A 186 -9.92 32.81 -13.08
CA LEU A 186 -10.15 33.15 -14.48
C LEU A 186 -11.63 33.46 -14.77
N LEU A 187 -12.55 32.70 -14.17
CA LEU A 187 -13.99 32.95 -14.29
C LEU A 187 -14.40 34.26 -13.61
N GLN A 188 -13.85 34.56 -12.43
CA GLN A 188 -14.10 35.84 -11.74
C GLN A 188 -13.60 37.04 -12.54
N ARG A 189 -12.40 36.94 -13.14
CA ARG A 189 -11.84 37.99 -14.01
C ARG A 189 -12.69 38.21 -15.27
N ARG A 190 -13.21 37.13 -15.88
CA ARG A 190 -14.13 37.23 -17.03
C ARG A 190 -15.49 37.83 -16.65
N GLY A 191 -15.99 37.52 -15.45
CA GLY A 191 -17.23 38.11 -14.93
C GLY A 191 -17.10 39.59 -14.55
N ALA A 192 -15.89 40.04 -14.17
CA ALA A 192 -15.62 41.43 -13.79
C ALA A 192 -15.31 42.36 -15.00
N ASN A 193 -14.79 41.83 -16.11
CA ASN A 193 -14.43 42.60 -17.31
C ASN A 193 -15.54 42.64 -18.40
N GLY A 194 -16.75 42.20 -18.08
CA GLY A 194 -17.87 42.10 -19.02
C GLY A 194 -19.07 42.99 -18.69
N GLY A 195 -18.86 44.12 -18.00
CA GLY A 195 -19.86 45.14 -17.69
C GLY A 195 -19.67 46.40 -18.51
#